data_AF-W9ZY79-F1
#
_entry.id   AF-W9ZY79-F1
#
_cell.length_a   1.000
_cell.length_b   1.000
_cell.length_c   1.000
_cell.angle_alpha   90.00
_cell.angle_beta   90.00
_cell.angle_gamma   90.00
#
_symmetry.space_group_name_H-M   'P 1'
#
loop_
_entity.id
_entity.type
_entity.pdbx_description
1 polymer ?
#
loop_
_entity_poly.entity_id
_entity_poly.type
_entity_poly.pdbx_seq_one_letter_code
_entity_poly.pdbx_strand_id
1 'polypeptide(L)'
;MINRKKARKLGRGSNTAPNRQYSLRSGRQLQQATPSTPDVTSNRPQGQRTANSKAQSENVTGNCVMEETSKQAVVELMKIIRNQDYLRQLLSSLNYNYTESPLSELSKEDIRNGFSKLRDIARSIYKLESSDELPNCRTSCRTEHSTEYYSSIPHEFLRKPHPVINREDLVAKELELLTILSYMKDMGEDITIGDEEVIVLSRNGNEFLHVERYLNQSHSDDYRNYEVKDIFRIKRRGEAERFKSFQSSNSTSKSRLLWHGSPVTNYGGILSHGLRVAPIEDPQSALSLR
;
A
#
# COMPACT_ATOMS: atom_id res chain seq x y z
N MET A 1 38.31 51.29 -37.51
CA MET A 1 37.29 52.37 -37.53
C MET A 1 35.91 51.71 -37.51
N ILE A 2 35.29 51.54 -36.35
CA ILE A 2 34.32 52.45 -35.69
C ILE A 2 33.00 52.62 -36.48
N ASN A 3 31.92 52.02 -35.93
CA ASN A 3 30.55 52.56 -35.70
C ASN A 3 29.46 51.51 -35.98
N ARG A 4 28.67 51.05 -34.99
CA ARG A 4 27.64 51.68 -34.12
C ARG A 4 26.25 51.87 -34.76
N LYS A 5 25.30 51.11 -34.17
CA LYS A 5 23.95 51.47 -33.67
C LYS A 5 22.85 51.94 -34.64
N LYS A 6 21.68 51.28 -34.51
CA LYS A 6 20.33 51.83 -34.17
C LYS A 6 19.29 50.70 -34.33
N ALA A 7 18.06 50.71 -33.83
CA ALA A 7 17.40 51.12 -32.59
C ALA A 7 15.88 50.87 -32.82
N ARG A 8 15.23 50.16 -31.88
CA ARG A 8 13.80 50.15 -31.47
C ARG A 8 12.71 50.82 -32.36
N LYS A 9 11.57 50.11 -32.55
CA LYS A 9 10.23 50.38 -31.95
C LYS A 9 9.10 49.75 -32.79
N LEU A 10 8.30 48.87 -32.20
CA LEU A 10 6.89 48.57 -32.48
C LEU A 10 6.35 48.01 -31.15
N GLY A 11 5.22 48.32 -30.54
CA GLY A 11 4.00 49.05 -30.88
C GLY A 11 2.93 48.41 -29.97
N ARG A 12 2.34 49.15 -29.01
CA ARG A 12 1.25 48.67 -28.16
C ARG A 12 -0.09 48.93 -28.85
N GLY A 13 -1.04 47.99 -28.77
CA GLY A 13 -2.42 48.17 -29.25
C GLY A 13 -3.35 46.99 -28.90
N SER A 14 -3.99 47.12 -27.73
CA SER A 14 -5.32 46.67 -27.26
C SER A 14 -6.16 45.55 -27.93
N ASN A 15 -6.76 44.76 -27.02
CA ASN A 15 -8.14 44.22 -26.95
C ASN A 15 -8.64 43.22 -28.00
N THR A 16 -9.04 42.02 -27.55
CA THR A 16 -10.45 41.56 -27.41
C THR A 16 -10.50 40.04 -27.18
N ALA A 17 -11.30 39.61 -26.20
CA ALA A 17 -11.78 38.23 -26.10
C ALA A 17 -12.87 38.00 -27.16
N PRO A 18 -13.09 36.73 -27.58
CA PRO A 18 -14.41 36.19 -27.29
C PRO A 18 -14.42 34.74 -26.82
N ASN A 19 -15.37 34.54 -25.94
CA ASN A 19 -16.02 33.31 -25.50
C ASN A 19 -16.49 32.47 -26.71
N ARG A 20 -16.20 31.16 -26.74
CA ARG A 20 -16.96 30.19 -27.54
C ARG A 20 -17.20 28.90 -26.77
N GLN A 21 -18.44 28.79 -26.31
CA GLN A 21 -19.13 27.55 -26.01
C GLN A 21 -19.13 26.64 -27.25
N TYR A 22 -18.82 25.36 -27.06
CA TYR A 22 -19.30 24.30 -27.93
C TYR A 22 -20.10 23.32 -27.08
N SER A 23 -21.42 23.36 -27.28
CA SER A 23 -22.33 22.28 -26.90
C SER A 23 -22.73 21.55 -28.18
N LEU A 24 -22.54 20.23 -28.24
CA LEU A 24 -23.35 19.33 -29.06
C LEU A 24 -23.44 17.95 -28.37
N ARG A 25 -24.69 17.57 -28.06
CA ARG A 25 -25.15 16.28 -27.55
C ARG A 25 -25.15 15.22 -28.65
N SER A 26 -24.73 13.99 -28.30
CA SER A 26 -25.44 12.71 -28.44
C SER A 26 -24.46 11.63 -27.95
N GLY A 27 -24.79 10.57 -27.23
CA GLY A 27 -26.04 9.87 -27.01
C GLY A 27 -25.70 8.38 -26.95
N ARG A 28 -25.23 7.88 -25.80
CA ARG A 28 -25.29 6.46 -25.42
C ARG A 28 -25.28 6.37 -23.90
N GLN A 29 -26.48 6.24 -23.35
CA GLN A 29 -26.73 6.04 -21.94
C GLN A 29 -26.46 4.56 -21.64
N LEU A 30 -25.26 4.24 -21.14
CA LEU A 30 -25.02 2.98 -20.46
C LEU A 30 -25.63 3.12 -19.06
N GLN A 31 -26.71 2.38 -18.81
CA GLN A 31 -27.32 2.26 -17.48
C GLN A 31 -26.27 1.68 -16.53
N GLN A 32 -25.79 2.51 -15.60
CA GLN A 32 -25.05 2.03 -14.44
C GLN A 32 -26.09 1.46 -13.46
N ALA A 33 -26.02 0.15 -13.24
CA ALA A 33 -26.79 -0.55 -12.23
C ALA A 33 -26.45 0.05 -10.85
N THR A 34 -27.46 0.62 -10.20
CA THR A 34 -27.37 1.06 -8.80
C THR A 34 -27.35 -0.17 -7.90
N PRO A 35 -26.35 -0.38 -7.03
CA PRO A 35 -26.46 -1.36 -5.97
C PRO A 35 -27.50 -0.88 -4.96
N SER A 36 -28.59 -1.62 -4.85
CA SER A 36 -29.67 -1.44 -3.88
C SER A 36 -29.14 -1.73 -2.47
N THR A 37 -29.04 -0.68 -1.65
CA THR A 37 -28.89 -0.81 -0.19
C THR A 37 -30.24 -1.14 0.44
N PRO A 38 -30.35 -2.16 1.31
CA PRO A 38 -31.54 -2.37 2.11
C PRO A 38 -31.66 -1.29 3.19
N ASP A 39 -32.85 -0.72 3.30
CA ASP A 39 -33.26 0.28 4.30
C ASP A 39 -33.25 -0.34 5.71
N VAL A 40 -32.44 0.21 6.62
CA VAL A 40 -32.50 -0.15 8.04
C VAL A 40 -33.37 0.88 8.74
N THR A 41 -34.63 0.51 8.93
CA THR A 41 -35.62 1.26 9.70
C THR A 41 -35.19 1.35 11.18
N SER A 42 -35.19 2.57 11.72
CA SER A 42 -34.98 2.82 13.14
C SER A 42 -36.18 2.30 13.93
N ASN A 43 -35.97 1.35 14.84
CA ASN A 43 -36.98 1.02 15.85
C ASN A 43 -36.36 1.14 17.25
N ARG A 44 -36.77 2.21 17.93
CA ARG A 44 -36.66 2.42 19.37
C ARG A 44 -37.82 1.69 20.05
N PRO A 45 -37.58 1.03 21.19
CA PRO A 45 -38.61 1.03 22.24
C PRO A 45 -38.08 1.59 23.56
N GLN A 46 -38.87 2.49 24.16
CA GLN A 46 -38.83 2.80 25.58
C GLN A 46 -39.59 1.71 26.36
N GLY A 47 -39.18 1.43 27.60
CA GLY A 47 -39.98 0.67 28.54
C GLY A 47 -39.19 0.10 29.71
N GLN A 48 -39.15 0.84 30.83
CA GLN A 48 -38.72 0.35 32.14
C GLN A 48 -39.62 -0.81 32.62
N ARG A 49 -39.03 -1.83 33.24
CA ARG A 49 -39.66 -2.59 34.33
C ARG A 49 -38.58 -3.22 35.22
N THR A 50 -38.68 -2.90 36.50
CA THR A 50 -37.91 -3.41 37.63
C THR A 50 -38.34 -4.83 37.99
N ALA A 51 -37.39 -5.71 38.31
CA ALA A 51 -37.60 -6.84 39.23
C ALA A 51 -36.25 -7.35 39.75
N ASN A 52 -36.15 -7.38 41.07
CA ASN A 52 -35.05 -7.88 41.89
C ASN A 52 -35.22 -9.40 42.08
N SER A 53 -34.20 -10.24 41.92
CA SER A 53 -34.02 -11.42 42.78
C SER A 53 -32.61 -12.04 42.69
N LYS A 54 -32.26 -12.66 43.81
CA LYS A 54 -30.96 -13.06 44.37
C LYS A 54 -30.14 -14.08 43.57
N ALA A 55 -28.83 -13.91 43.77
CA ALA A 55 -27.69 -14.81 43.62
C ALA A 55 -27.94 -16.32 43.71
N GLN A 56 -27.30 -17.06 42.80
CA GLN A 56 -26.60 -18.32 43.06
C GLN A 56 -25.30 -18.35 42.23
N SER A 57 -24.20 -18.65 42.90
CA SER A 57 -22.86 -18.76 42.35
C SER A 57 -22.64 -20.13 41.74
N GLU A 58 -22.28 -20.21 40.46
CA GLU A 58 -21.73 -21.41 39.85
C GLU A 58 -20.48 -21.08 39.02
N ASN A 59 -19.35 -21.58 39.53
CA ASN A 59 -18.07 -21.93 38.92
C ASN A 59 -17.57 -21.16 37.68
N VAL A 60 -16.62 -20.27 37.97
CA VAL A 60 -15.64 -19.71 37.02
C VAL A 60 -14.64 -20.81 36.64
N THR A 61 -14.87 -21.50 35.53
CA THR A 61 -13.84 -22.34 34.88
C THR A 61 -13.86 -22.25 33.35
N GLY A 62 -14.60 -21.28 32.79
CA GLY A 62 -14.73 -21.06 31.35
C GLY A 62 -13.87 -19.94 30.76
N ASN A 63 -13.31 -19.05 31.58
CA ASN A 63 -12.60 -17.87 31.06
C ASN A 63 -11.11 -18.12 30.75
N CYS A 64 -10.47 -19.11 31.38
CA CYS A 64 -9.03 -19.33 31.23
C CYS A 64 -8.67 -19.89 29.83
N VAL A 65 -9.49 -20.79 29.27
CA VAL A 65 -9.24 -21.43 27.96
C VAL A 65 -9.42 -20.45 26.78
N MET A 66 -10.37 -19.52 26.89
CA MET A 66 -10.62 -18.52 25.84
C MET A 66 -9.52 -17.47 25.76
N GLU A 67 -8.90 -17.13 26.90
CA GLU A 67 -7.80 -16.17 26.96
C GLU A 67 -6.50 -16.79 26.42
N GLU A 68 -6.25 -18.07 26.72
CA GLU A 68 -5.05 -18.80 26.29
C GLU A 68 -5.05 -19.08 24.78
N THR A 69 -6.21 -19.46 24.22
CA THR A 69 -6.39 -19.62 22.76
C THR A 69 -6.22 -18.30 21.99
N SER A 70 -6.66 -17.18 22.57
CA SER A 70 -6.48 -15.84 21.97
C SER A 70 -5.01 -15.42 21.96
N LYS A 71 -4.27 -15.64 23.04
CA LYS A 71 -2.83 -15.38 23.10
C LYS A 71 -2.07 -16.24 22.08
N GLN A 72 -2.46 -17.51 21.93
CA GLN A 72 -1.87 -18.42 20.96
C GLN A 72 -2.07 -17.93 19.51
N ALA A 73 -3.26 -17.44 19.15
CA ALA A 73 -3.52 -16.92 17.81
C ALA A 73 -2.63 -15.70 17.47
N VAL A 74 -2.39 -14.81 18.43
CA VAL A 74 -1.45 -13.68 18.26
C VAL A 74 -0.01 -14.17 18.08
N VAL A 75 0.42 -15.13 18.90
CA VAL A 75 1.77 -15.74 18.78
C VAL A 75 1.96 -16.40 17.42
N GLU A 76 0.94 -17.11 16.90
CA GLU A 76 0.97 -17.70 15.57
C GLU A 76 1.05 -16.65 14.46
N LEU A 77 0.24 -15.59 14.54
CA LEU A 77 0.31 -14.46 13.62
C LEU A 77 1.73 -13.85 13.59
N MET A 78 2.33 -13.63 14.76
CA MET A 78 3.68 -13.08 14.86
C MET A 78 4.75 -14.00 14.28
N LYS A 79 4.62 -15.32 14.48
CA LYS A 79 5.51 -16.31 13.87
C LYS A 79 5.43 -16.28 12.35
N ILE A 80 4.23 -16.10 11.79
CA ILE A 80 4.02 -16.00 10.34
C ILE A 80 4.67 -14.71 9.80
N ILE A 81 4.40 -13.56 10.42
CA ILE A 81 4.93 -12.26 9.97
C ILE A 81 6.46 -12.21 10.09
N ARG A 82 7.03 -12.80 11.15
CA ARG A 82 8.48 -12.80 11.43
C ARG A 82 9.20 -14.06 10.94
N ASN A 83 8.65 -14.77 9.96
CA ASN A 83 9.30 -15.97 9.43
C ASN A 83 10.56 -15.59 8.63
N GLN A 84 11.73 -15.65 9.29
CA GLN A 84 13.01 -15.29 8.69
C GLN A 84 13.44 -16.23 7.56
N ASP A 85 13.10 -17.52 7.64
CA ASP A 85 13.47 -18.49 6.62
C ASP A 85 12.69 -18.24 5.34
N TYR A 86 11.37 -18.03 5.46
CA TYR A 86 10.52 -17.63 4.33
C TYR A 86 11.02 -16.34 3.69
N LEU A 87 11.36 -15.35 4.53
CA LEU A 87 11.88 -14.07 4.04
C LEU A 87 13.19 -14.24 3.27
N ARG A 88 14.16 -15.00 3.80
CA ARG A 88 15.43 -15.26 3.11
C ARG A 88 15.21 -15.99 1.78
N GLN A 89 14.30 -16.95 1.73
CA GLN A 89 13.93 -17.65 0.49
C GLN A 89 13.29 -16.70 -0.53
N LEU A 90 12.38 -15.83 -0.09
CA LEU A 90 11.75 -14.83 -0.95
C LEU A 90 12.79 -13.86 -1.52
N LEU A 91 13.64 -13.28 -0.68
CA LEU A 91 14.71 -12.37 -1.12
C LEU A 91 15.68 -13.05 -2.09
N SER A 92 16.06 -14.30 -1.81
CA SER A 92 16.88 -15.11 -2.72
C SER A 92 16.17 -15.36 -4.07
N SER A 93 14.86 -15.61 -4.07
CA SER A 93 14.08 -15.76 -5.31
C SER A 93 14.00 -14.48 -6.15
N LEU A 94 14.16 -13.33 -5.49
CA LEU A 94 14.30 -12.01 -6.11
C LEU A 94 15.76 -11.65 -6.45
N ASN A 95 16.69 -12.61 -6.29
CA ASN A 95 18.13 -12.46 -6.51
C ASN A 95 18.84 -11.45 -5.61
N TYR A 96 18.27 -11.10 -4.45
CA TYR A 96 18.95 -10.22 -3.49
C TYR A 96 20.09 -10.95 -2.79
N ASN A 97 21.27 -10.31 -2.73
CA ASN A 97 22.43 -10.87 -2.06
C ASN A 97 22.41 -10.56 -0.57
N TYR A 98 21.76 -11.43 0.20
CA TYR A 98 21.69 -11.31 1.66
C TYR A 98 23.07 -11.53 2.34
N THR A 99 24.00 -12.24 1.70
CA THR A 99 25.31 -12.56 2.27
C THR A 99 26.25 -11.35 2.22
N GLU A 100 26.27 -10.62 1.10
CA GLU A 100 27.09 -9.42 0.94
C GLU A 100 26.51 -8.21 1.64
N SER A 101 25.18 -8.10 1.70
CA SER A 101 24.52 -7.00 2.38
C SER A 101 23.36 -7.53 3.22
N PRO A 102 23.62 -7.88 4.48
CA PRO A 102 22.57 -8.07 5.44
C PRO A 102 21.75 -6.78 5.60
N LEU A 103 20.48 -6.92 5.98
CA LEU A 103 19.55 -5.78 6.13
C LEU A 103 20.04 -4.67 7.08
N SER A 104 20.93 -4.99 8.00
CA SER A 104 21.59 -4.03 8.89
C SER A 104 22.44 -3.02 8.13
N GLU A 105 23.14 -3.47 7.08
CA GLU A 105 24.11 -2.68 6.32
C GLU A 105 23.47 -1.86 5.21
N LEU A 106 22.36 -2.34 4.62
CA LEU A 106 21.65 -1.60 3.58
C LEU A 106 21.04 -0.31 4.14
N SER A 107 21.48 0.85 3.67
CA SER A 107 20.96 2.13 4.18
C SER A 107 19.59 2.47 3.59
N LYS A 108 18.82 3.33 4.28
CA LYS A 108 17.57 3.87 3.72
C LYS A 108 17.82 4.68 2.44
N GLU A 109 19.01 5.27 2.34
CA GLU A 109 19.42 6.06 1.19
C GLU A 109 19.68 5.18 -0.03
N ASP A 110 20.29 4.00 0.15
CA ASP A 110 20.48 3.01 -0.93
C ASP A 110 19.15 2.54 -1.49
N ILE A 111 18.18 2.26 -0.61
CA ILE A 111 16.80 1.90 -1.00
C ILE A 111 16.16 3.04 -1.79
N ARG A 112 16.29 4.29 -1.32
CA ARG A 112 15.74 5.48 -2.00
C ARG A 112 16.37 5.69 -3.37
N ASN A 113 17.69 5.52 -3.48
CA ASN A 113 18.42 5.57 -4.74
C ASN A 113 17.96 4.46 -5.69
N GLY A 114 17.77 3.24 -5.17
CA GLY A 114 17.20 2.12 -5.91
C GLY A 114 15.83 2.46 -6.53
N PHE A 115 14.92 3.04 -5.74
CA PHE A 115 13.61 3.49 -6.25
C PHE A 115 13.79 4.53 -7.37
N SER A 116 14.65 5.53 -7.14
CA SER A 116 14.90 6.58 -8.14
C SER A 116 15.39 6.01 -9.46
N LYS A 117 16.36 5.09 -9.43
CA LYS A 117 16.89 4.46 -10.65
C LYS A 117 15.85 3.59 -11.35
N LEU A 118 15.05 2.82 -10.62
CA LEU A 118 13.94 2.08 -11.22
C LEU A 118 12.90 2.99 -11.86
N ARG A 119 12.61 4.16 -11.27
CA ARG A 119 11.68 5.13 -11.85
C ARG A 119 12.20 5.70 -13.15
N ASP A 120 13.48 6.04 -13.22
CA ASP A 120 14.10 6.56 -14.43
C ASP A 120 14.14 5.48 -15.54
N ILE A 121 14.42 4.22 -15.18
CA ILE A 121 14.29 3.07 -16.09
C ILE A 121 12.84 2.92 -16.59
N ALA A 122 11.86 2.98 -15.70
CA ALA A 122 10.45 2.86 -16.06
C ALA A 122 10.01 3.98 -17.02
N ARG A 123 10.37 5.24 -16.74
CA ARG A 123 10.08 6.38 -17.64
C ARG A 123 10.61 6.15 -19.05
N SER A 124 11.82 5.61 -19.16
CA SER A 124 12.43 5.25 -20.44
C SER A 124 11.64 4.15 -21.17
N ILE A 125 11.18 3.11 -20.46
CA ILE A 125 10.38 2.00 -21.03
C ILE A 125 9.02 2.49 -21.53
N TYR A 126 8.29 3.26 -20.72
CA TYR A 126 6.96 3.77 -21.06
C TYR A 126 6.98 5.00 -21.98
N LYS A 127 8.17 5.46 -22.40
CA LYS A 127 8.39 6.63 -23.27
C LYS A 127 7.71 7.89 -22.73
N LEU A 128 7.86 8.14 -21.43
CA LEU A 128 7.27 9.30 -20.75
C LEU A 128 8.09 10.59 -20.94
N GLU A 129 9.25 10.50 -21.60
CA GLU A 129 10.13 11.64 -21.89
C GLU A 129 9.79 12.29 -23.24
N SER A 130 10.07 13.60 -23.35
CA SER A 130 9.84 14.39 -24.56
C SER A 130 10.64 13.82 -25.74
N SER A 131 9.97 13.71 -26.88
CA SER A 131 10.32 12.91 -28.08
C SER A 131 11.68 13.18 -28.78
N ASP A 132 12.58 13.98 -28.22
CA ASP A 132 13.79 14.43 -28.93
C ASP A 132 15.02 13.51 -28.79
N GLU A 133 14.96 12.48 -27.94
CA GLU A 133 16.10 11.57 -27.76
C GLU A 133 16.14 10.40 -28.75
N LEU A 134 17.30 10.24 -29.40
CA LEU A 134 17.62 9.15 -30.33
C LEU A 134 17.52 7.76 -29.64
N PRO A 135 17.05 6.71 -30.36
CA PRO A 135 16.87 5.37 -29.79
C PRO A 135 18.11 4.73 -29.14
N ASN A 136 19.31 5.01 -29.65
CA ASN A 136 20.57 4.51 -29.08
C ASN A 136 20.89 5.15 -27.72
N CYS A 137 20.52 6.43 -27.52
CA CYS A 137 20.71 7.13 -26.25
C CYS A 137 19.92 6.45 -25.15
N ARG A 138 18.64 6.12 -25.41
CA ARG A 138 17.76 5.45 -24.44
C ARG A 138 18.26 4.08 -24.00
N THR A 139 18.86 3.32 -24.91
CA THR A 139 19.42 1.99 -24.60
C THR A 139 20.67 2.11 -23.74
N SER A 140 21.52 3.11 -24.01
CA SER A 140 22.68 3.44 -23.18
C SER A 140 22.25 3.87 -21.78
N CYS A 141 21.31 4.82 -21.67
CA CYS A 141 20.80 5.33 -20.38
C CYS A 141 20.19 4.21 -19.52
N ARG A 142 19.43 3.27 -20.13
CA ARG A 142 18.88 2.11 -19.40
C ARG A 142 19.96 1.19 -18.85
N THR A 143 21.04 0.99 -19.61
CA THR A 143 22.18 0.15 -19.18
C THR A 143 22.92 0.82 -18.03
N GLU A 144 23.14 2.12 -18.12
CA GLU A 144 23.75 2.94 -17.06
C GLU A 144 22.90 2.91 -15.78
N HIS A 145 21.60 3.25 -15.87
CA HIS A 145 20.72 3.22 -14.70
C HIS A 145 20.55 1.82 -14.10
N SER A 146 20.57 0.76 -14.92
CA SER A 146 20.58 -0.62 -14.40
C SER A 146 21.87 -0.89 -13.61
N THR A 147 23.02 -0.46 -14.13
CA THR A 147 24.31 -0.64 -13.46
C THR A 147 24.37 0.14 -12.14
N GLU A 148 23.88 1.38 -12.13
CA GLU A 148 23.77 2.19 -10.91
C GLU A 148 22.81 1.54 -9.91
N TYR A 149 21.67 1.00 -10.37
CA TYR A 149 20.72 0.28 -9.51
C TYR A 149 21.39 -0.90 -8.79
N TYR A 150 22.08 -1.78 -9.54
CA TYR A 150 22.78 -2.93 -8.95
C TYR A 150 23.98 -2.54 -8.07
N SER A 151 24.49 -1.32 -8.22
CA SER A 151 25.52 -0.79 -7.32
C SER A 151 24.93 -0.36 -5.97
N SER A 152 23.65 0.07 -5.94
CA SER A 152 22.95 0.43 -4.70
C SER A 152 22.26 -0.77 -4.04
N ILE A 153 21.73 -1.70 -4.83
CA ILE A 153 20.98 -2.87 -4.34
C ILE A 153 21.76 -4.14 -4.69
N PRO A 154 22.40 -4.80 -3.71
CA PRO A 154 23.23 -5.97 -3.95
C PRO A 154 22.43 -7.17 -4.47
N HIS A 155 22.92 -7.77 -5.56
CA HIS A 155 22.28 -8.91 -6.20
C HIS A 155 23.24 -10.08 -6.37
N GLU A 156 22.70 -11.30 -6.34
CA GLU A 156 23.46 -12.53 -6.58
C GLU A 156 23.01 -13.20 -7.89
N PHE A 157 23.73 -12.92 -8.97
CA PHE A 157 23.53 -13.59 -10.26
C PHE A 157 24.61 -14.66 -10.46
N LEU A 158 24.25 -15.92 -10.19
CA LEU A 158 25.20 -17.05 -10.28
C LEU A 158 25.83 -17.15 -11.68
N ARG A 159 27.11 -16.77 -11.77
CA ARG A 159 27.97 -16.88 -12.97
C ARG A 159 27.40 -16.19 -14.22
N LYS A 160 26.57 -15.16 -14.03
CA LYS A 160 26.02 -14.34 -15.12
C LYS A 160 26.24 -12.86 -14.81
N PRO A 161 26.48 -12.02 -15.83
CA PRO A 161 26.47 -10.58 -15.63
C PRO A 161 25.08 -10.12 -15.18
N HIS A 162 25.03 -9.00 -14.46
CA HIS A 162 23.80 -8.34 -14.08
C HIS A 162 22.94 -8.05 -15.34
N PRO A 163 21.68 -8.49 -15.39
CA PRO A 163 20.82 -8.26 -16.54
C PRO A 163 20.43 -6.79 -16.66
N VAL A 164 20.29 -6.26 -17.87
CA VAL A 164 19.76 -4.89 -18.03
C VAL A 164 18.26 -4.90 -17.74
N ILE A 165 17.80 -4.02 -16.83
CA ILE A 165 16.39 -3.87 -16.48
C ILE A 165 15.69 -3.14 -17.63
N ASN A 166 15.08 -3.92 -18.50
CA ASN A 166 14.61 -3.43 -19.80
C ASN A 166 13.17 -3.85 -20.13
N ARG A 167 12.50 -4.53 -19.21
CA ARG A 167 11.12 -4.98 -19.38
C ARG A 167 10.29 -4.66 -18.14
N GLU A 168 8.99 -4.52 -18.36
CA GLU A 168 8.02 -4.22 -17.30
C GLU A 168 7.99 -5.29 -16.21
N ASP A 169 8.13 -6.57 -16.55
CA ASP A 169 8.18 -7.66 -15.58
C ASP A 169 9.44 -7.63 -14.70
N LEU A 170 10.57 -7.17 -15.23
CA LEU A 170 11.78 -6.95 -14.43
C LEU A 170 11.58 -5.77 -13.49
N VAL A 171 11.07 -4.64 -13.98
CA VAL A 171 10.76 -3.47 -13.14
C VAL A 171 9.80 -3.85 -12.00
N ALA A 172 8.77 -4.64 -12.29
CA ALA A 172 7.81 -5.09 -11.27
C ALA A 172 8.48 -5.95 -10.18
N LYS A 173 9.37 -6.88 -10.56
CA LYS A 173 10.12 -7.72 -9.61
C LYS A 173 11.07 -6.90 -8.73
N GLU A 174 11.82 -5.98 -9.34
CA GLU A 174 12.76 -5.13 -8.60
C GLU A 174 12.01 -4.14 -7.68
N LEU A 175 10.83 -3.68 -8.10
CA LEU A 175 9.96 -2.85 -7.28
C LEU A 175 9.41 -3.62 -6.08
N GLU A 176 9.00 -4.88 -6.28
CA GLU A 176 8.59 -5.77 -5.20
C GLU A 176 9.73 -5.95 -4.18
N LEU A 177 10.95 -6.21 -4.67
CA LEU A 177 12.15 -6.32 -3.83
C LEU A 177 12.37 -5.05 -2.98
N LEU A 178 12.42 -3.86 -3.61
CA LEU A 178 12.60 -2.60 -2.89
C LEU A 178 11.51 -2.32 -1.87
N THR A 179 10.26 -2.67 -2.19
CA THR A 179 9.13 -2.51 -1.29
C THR A 179 9.30 -3.36 -0.04
N ILE A 180 9.68 -4.63 -0.22
CA ILE A 180 9.96 -5.56 0.88
C ILE A 180 11.14 -5.02 1.72
N LEU A 181 12.25 -4.63 1.08
CA LEU A 181 13.42 -4.05 1.75
C LEU A 181 13.07 -2.80 2.57
N SER A 182 12.24 -1.91 2.02
CA SER A 182 11.78 -0.69 2.70
C SER A 182 10.95 -1.01 3.93
N TYR A 183 9.94 -1.89 3.82
CA TYR A 183 9.13 -2.28 4.97
C TYR A 183 9.97 -2.95 6.05
N MET A 184 10.92 -3.80 5.68
CA MET A 184 11.82 -4.47 6.62
C MET A 184 12.76 -3.50 7.33
N LYS A 185 13.34 -2.54 6.61
CA LYS A 185 14.26 -1.56 7.23
C LYS A 185 13.55 -0.71 8.29
N ASP A 186 12.25 -0.52 8.13
CA ASP A 186 11.44 0.24 9.08
C ASP A 186 10.92 -0.58 10.26
N MET A 187 10.93 -1.92 10.19
CA MET A 187 10.51 -2.77 11.31
C MET A 187 11.28 -2.49 12.60
N GLY A 188 12.57 -2.15 12.49
CA GLY A 188 13.50 -2.25 13.61
C GLY A 188 13.68 -3.70 14.08
N GLU A 189 14.54 -3.92 15.08
CA GLU A 189 14.70 -5.26 15.69
C GLU A 189 13.50 -5.65 16.58
N ASP A 190 12.75 -4.68 17.08
CA ASP A 190 11.62 -4.89 18.00
C ASP A 190 10.27 -4.54 17.36
N ILE A 191 9.64 -5.53 16.71
CA ILE A 191 8.19 -5.48 16.46
C ILE A 191 7.49 -5.79 17.77
N THR A 192 7.42 -4.83 18.69
CA THR A 192 6.52 -4.91 19.84
C THR A 192 5.19 -4.29 19.44
N ILE A 193 4.36 -5.04 18.73
CA ILE A 193 2.94 -4.69 18.73
C ILE A 193 2.48 -4.90 20.17
N GLY A 194 2.07 -3.82 20.83
CA GLY A 194 1.66 -3.91 22.23
C GLY A 194 0.48 -4.87 22.35
N ASP A 195 0.41 -5.63 23.44
CA ASP A 195 -0.70 -6.57 23.72
C ASP A 195 -2.08 -5.87 23.66
N GLU A 196 -2.13 -4.54 23.85
CA GLU A 196 -3.34 -3.73 23.75
C GLU A 196 -3.72 -3.31 22.31
N GLU A 197 -2.81 -3.47 21.33
CA GLU A 197 -3.03 -3.07 19.93
C GLU A 197 -3.67 -4.17 19.08
N VAL A 198 -3.64 -5.43 19.51
CA VAL A 198 -4.20 -6.57 18.77
C VAL A 198 -5.18 -7.35 19.63
N ILE A 199 -6.43 -7.40 19.20
CA ILE A 199 -7.51 -8.11 19.88
C ILE A 199 -8.03 -9.20 18.95
N VAL A 200 -7.97 -10.46 19.40
CA VAL A 200 -8.56 -11.59 18.67
C VAL A 200 -10.07 -11.53 18.79
N LEU A 201 -10.78 -11.59 17.67
CA LEU A 201 -12.24 -11.62 17.65
C LEU A 201 -12.75 -13.04 17.85
N SER A 202 -13.77 -13.19 18.70
CA SER A 202 -14.47 -14.46 18.89
C SER A 202 -15.18 -14.87 17.60
N ARG A 203 -15.02 -16.14 17.18
CA ARG A 203 -15.68 -16.71 15.98
C ARG A 203 -17.20 -16.60 16.01
N ASN A 204 -17.80 -16.66 17.19
CA ASN A 204 -19.25 -16.54 17.37
C ASN A 204 -19.70 -15.08 17.54
N GLY A 205 -18.75 -14.13 17.53
CA GLY A 205 -19.03 -12.72 17.68
C GLY A 205 -19.68 -12.13 16.41
N ASN A 206 -20.61 -11.20 16.60
CA ASN A 206 -21.27 -10.52 15.48
C ASN A 206 -20.26 -9.89 14.52
N GLU A 207 -19.24 -9.20 15.03
CA GLU A 207 -18.22 -8.56 14.19
C GLU A 207 -17.45 -9.57 13.32
N PHE A 208 -17.04 -10.71 13.88
CA PHE A 208 -16.37 -11.77 13.13
C PHE A 208 -17.23 -12.25 11.97
N LEU A 209 -18.49 -12.60 12.26
CA LEU A 209 -19.44 -13.10 11.27
C LEU A 209 -19.75 -12.06 10.17
N HIS A 210 -19.76 -10.77 10.51
CA HIS A 210 -19.97 -9.70 9.53
C HIS A 210 -18.77 -9.54 8.60
N VAL A 211 -17.53 -9.60 9.13
CA VAL A 211 -16.31 -9.48 8.33
C VAL A 211 -16.11 -10.71 7.45
N GLU A 212 -16.33 -11.90 7.99
CA GLU A 212 -16.30 -13.16 7.22
C GLU A 212 -17.33 -13.16 6.08
N ARG A 213 -18.57 -12.75 6.39
CA ARG A 213 -19.60 -12.58 5.36
C ARG A 213 -19.19 -11.56 4.32
N TYR A 214 -18.65 -10.41 4.73
CA TYR A 214 -18.21 -9.37 3.80
C TYR A 214 -17.12 -9.91 2.87
N LEU A 215 -16.15 -10.68 3.38
CA LEU A 215 -15.09 -11.29 2.58
C LEU A 215 -15.67 -12.23 1.51
N ASN A 216 -16.55 -13.16 1.92
CA ASN A 216 -17.12 -14.15 1.02
C ASN A 216 -18.21 -13.62 0.08
N GLN A 217 -18.73 -12.41 0.32
CA GLN A 217 -19.68 -11.75 -0.58
C GLN A 217 -19.05 -10.73 -1.52
N SER A 218 -17.78 -10.38 -1.31
CA SER A 218 -17.09 -9.34 -2.08
C SER A 218 -15.97 -9.86 -2.99
N HIS A 219 -15.84 -11.18 -3.12
CA HIS A 219 -14.90 -11.78 -4.08
C HIS A 219 -15.46 -11.81 -5.50
N SER A 220 -14.60 -11.82 -6.52
CA SER A 220 -15.02 -12.07 -7.91
C SER A 220 -15.52 -13.51 -8.05
N ASP A 221 -16.42 -13.77 -9.00
CA ASP A 221 -17.03 -15.11 -9.23
C ASP A 221 -15.97 -16.21 -9.47
N ASP A 222 -14.77 -15.83 -9.90
CA ASP A 222 -13.64 -16.73 -10.19
C ASP A 222 -12.90 -17.25 -8.94
N TYR A 223 -13.15 -16.68 -7.76
CA TYR A 223 -12.48 -17.09 -6.52
C TYR A 223 -13.33 -18.05 -5.68
N ARG A 224 -12.68 -19.05 -5.10
CA ARG A 224 -13.32 -19.96 -4.13
C ARG A 224 -13.59 -19.21 -2.82
N ASN A 225 -14.63 -19.65 -2.10
CA ASN A 225 -14.91 -19.20 -0.74
C ASN A 225 -13.65 -19.30 0.13
N TYR A 226 -13.34 -18.20 0.83
CA TYR A 226 -12.22 -18.16 1.77
C TYR A 226 -12.62 -18.84 3.08
N GLU A 227 -11.75 -19.71 3.60
CA GLU A 227 -11.86 -20.21 4.96
C GLU A 227 -11.13 -19.26 5.90
N VAL A 228 -11.88 -18.56 6.76
CA VAL A 228 -11.31 -17.60 7.70
C VAL A 228 -10.77 -18.35 8.93
N LYS A 229 -9.43 -18.35 9.05
CA LYS A 229 -8.77 -18.88 10.26
C LYS A 229 -9.02 -17.95 11.45
N ASP A 230 -8.48 -16.74 11.46
CA ASP A 230 -8.64 -15.82 12.60
C ASP A 230 -8.91 -14.40 12.11
N ILE A 231 -9.57 -13.58 12.93
CA ILE A 231 -9.76 -12.15 12.68
C ILE A 231 -9.20 -11.37 13.87
N PHE A 232 -8.31 -10.44 13.56
CA PHE A 232 -7.65 -9.59 14.53
C PHE A 232 -8.14 -8.16 14.35
N ARG A 233 -8.70 -7.58 15.41
CA ARG A 233 -8.92 -6.14 15.49
C ARG A 233 -7.60 -5.47 15.85
N ILE A 234 -7.17 -4.57 14.98
CA ILE A 234 -5.92 -3.82 15.16
C ILE A 234 -6.26 -2.38 15.56
N LYS A 235 -5.64 -1.88 16.62
CA LYS A 235 -5.76 -0.50 17.09
C LYS A 235 -4.37 0.11 17.26
N ARG A 236 -3.86 0.69 16.17
CA ARG A 236 -2.54 1.34 16.14
C ARG A 236 -2.52 2.60 17.00
N ARG A 237 -1.43 2.81 17.75
CA ARG A 237 -1.23 4.03 18.54
C ARG A 237 -1.33 5.31 17.68
N GLY A 238 -2.13 6.26 18.15
CA GLY A 238 -2.29 7.58 17.53
C GLY A 238 -3.14 7.60 16.25
N GLU A 239 -3.56 6.45 15.71
CA GLU A 239 -4.29 6.39 14.44
C GLU A 239 -5.73 6.90 14.58
N ALA A 240 -6.39 6.57 15.69
CA ALA A 240 -7.75 7.03 15.97
C ALA A 240 -7.81 8.56 16.09
N GLU A 241 -6.81 9.19 16.71
CA GLU A 241 -6.70 10.64 16.87
C GLU A 241 -6.47 11.33 15.52
N ARG A 242 -5.55 10.79 14.70
CA ARG A 242 -5.32 11.29 13.32
C ARG A 242 -6.59 11.19 12.47
N PHE A 243 -7.29 10.07 12.56
CA PHE A 243 -8.52 9.85 11.80
C PHE A 243 -9.66 10.78 12.21
N LYS A 244 -9.88 10.99 13.53
CA LYS A 244 -10.86 11.95 14.05
C LYS A 244 -10.53 13.39 13.62
N SER A 245 -9.26 13.76 13.64
CA SER A 245 -8.80 15.09 13.20
C SER A 245 -9.11 15.31 11.72
N PHE A 246 -8.86 14.30 10.88
CA PHE A 246 -9.21 14.32 9.47
C PHE A 246 -10.72 14.49 9.24
N GLN A 247 -11.56 13.68 9.92
CA GLN A 247 -13.02 13.79 9.80
C GLN A 247 -13.54 15.17 10.20
N SER A 248 -13.00 15.74 11.29
CA SER A 248 -13.39 17.07 11.79
C SER A 248 -13.03 18.18 10.81
N SER A 249 -11.91 18.03 10.08
CA SER A 249 -11.49 18.96 9.03
C SER A 249 -12.23 18.79 7.70
N ASN A 250 -12.97 17.70 7.52
CA ASN A 250 -13.54 17.31 6.23
C ASN A 250 -14.96 16.75 6.37
N SER A 251 -15.90 17.64 6.70
CA SER A 251 -17.31 17.33 7.01
C SER A 251 -18.11 16.64 5.90
N THR A 252 -17.56 16.51 4.69
CA THR A 252 -18.19 15.82 3.55
C THR A 252 -17.63 14.41 3.32
N SER A 253 -16.66 13.98 4.12
CA SER A 253 -16.00 12.68 3.97
C SER A 253 -16.97 11.51 4.24
N LYS A 254 -17.01 10.56 3.31
CA LYS A 254 -17.76 9.30 3.47
C LYS A 254 -16.76 8.21 3.89
N SER A 255 -16.95 7.66 5.09
CA SER A 255 -16.15 6.53 5.58
C SER A 255 -16.65 5.22 4.98
N ARG A 256 -15.73 4.40 4.47
CA ARG A 256 -16.00 3.05 3.96
C ARG A 256 -14.99 2.07 4.51
N LEU A 257 -15.41 0.83 4.72
CA LEU A 257 -14.54 -0.30 5.01
C LEU A 257 -14.12 -0.96 3.70
N LEU A 258 -12.82 -0.97 3.41
CA LEU A 258 -12.25 -1.49 2.16
C LEU A 258 -11.19 -2.55 2.44
N TRP A 259 -11.00 -3.45 1.48
CA TRP A 259 -9.95 -4.47 1.54
C TRP A 259 -8.60 -3.91 1.08
N HIS A 260 -7.54 -4.34 1.75
CA HIS A 260 -6.16 -4.14 1.33
C HIS A 260 -5.39 -5.44 1.55
N GLY A 261 -4.91 -6.04 0.45
CA GLY A 261 -4.02 -7.19 0.48
C GLY A 261 -2.58 -6.78 0.26
N SER A 262 -1.65 -7.41 0.99
CA SER A 262 -0.21 -7.19 0.86
C SER A 262 0.54 -8.52 1.06
N PRO A 263 1.75 -8.71 0.53
CA PRO A 263 2.60 -9.83 0.92
C PRO A 263 2.82 -9.89 2.43
N VAL A 264 2.90 -11.11 2.98
CA VAL A 264 3.10 -11.35 4.43
C VAL A 264 4.31 -10.59 4.99
N THR A 265 5.38 -10.46 4.20
CA THR A 265 6.62 -9.76 4.57
C THR A 265 6.45 -8.27 4.85
N ASN A 266 5.39 -7.66 4.32
CA ASN A 266 5.13 -6.23 4.50
C ASN A 266 4.33 -5.96 5.78
N TYR A 267 3.63 -6.96 6.33
CA TYR A 267 2.67 -6.73 7.40
C TYR A 267 3.30 -6.23 8.69
N GLY A 268 4.51 -6.66 9.06
CA GLY A 268 5.14 -6.08 10.25
C GLY A 268 5.36 -4.55 10.10
N GLY A 269 5.60 -4.07 8.88
CA GLY A 269 5.94 -2.68 8.59
C GLY A 269 4.67 -1.86 8.52
N ILE A 270 3.61 -2.46 7.98
CA ILE A 270 2.24 -1.94 8.03
C ILE A 270 1.71 -1.90 9.47
N LEU A 271 2.03 -2.90 10.31
CA LEU A 271 1.58 -2.96 11.70
C LEU A 271 2.39 -2.04 12.61
N SER A 272 3.63 -1.70 12.28
CA SER A 272 4.42 -0.70 13.01
C SER A 272 4.12 0.73 12.54
N HIS A 273 4.20 1.00 11.23
CA HIS A 273 4.17 2.36 10.68
C HIS A 273 2.88 2.73 9.95
N GLY A 274 2.03 1.77 9.63
CA GLY A 274 0.76 1.97 8.95
C GLY A 274 0.89 1.81 7.45
N LEU A 275 -0.21 2.00 6.73
CA LEU A 275 -0.17 2.09 5.28
C LEU A 275 0.56 3.37 4.86
N ARG A 276 1.45 3.24 3.88
CA ARG A 276 2.29 4.33 3.40
C ARG A 276 1.96 4.60 1.95
N VAL A 277 2.07 5.87 1.59
CA VAL A 277 2.15 6.25 0.19
C VAL A 277 3.52 5.83 -0.31
N ALA A 278 3.58 5.27 -1.51
CA ALA A 278 4.83 4.97 -2.17
C ALA A 278 5.71 6.24 -2.23
N PRO A 279 7.05 6.12 -2.12
CA PRO A 279 7.93 7.28 -2.24
C PRO A 279 7.71 7.99 -3.58
N ILE A 280 8.08 9.27 -3.67
CA ILE A 280 7.97 10.02 -4.93
C ILE A 280 8.94 9.48 -5.99
N GLU A 281 9.96 8.76 -5.52
CA GLU A 281 10.91 7.99 -6.30
C GLU A 281 10.34 6.66 -6.79
N ASP A 282 9.17 6.20 -6.34
CA ASP A 282 8.57 4.95 -6.81
C ASP A 282 8.13 5.04 -8.28
N PRO A 283 8.50 4.07 -9.14
CA PRO A 283 8.02 3.95 -10.51
C PRO A 283 6.50 4.05 -10.66
N GLN A 284 5.72 3.44 -9.77
CA GLN A 284 4.25 3.45 -9.83
C GLN A 284 3.69 4.84 -9.59
N SER A 285 4.28 5.63 -8.67
CA SER A 285 3.88 7.03 -8.44
C SER A 285 4.05 7.88 -9.71
N ALA A 286 5.06 7.60 -10.52
CA ALA A 286 5.27 8.27 -11.81
C ALA A 286 4.28 7.80 -12.89
N LEU A 287 3.78 6.57 -12.80
CA LEU A 287 2.85 5.97 -13.77
C LEU A 287 1.37 6.25 -13.44
N SER A 288 1.05 6.47 -12.17
CA SER A 288 -0.32 6.70 -11.68
C SER A 288 -0.83 8.13 -11.92
N LEU A 289 0.00 9.05 -12.41
CA LEU A 289 -0.39 10.42 -12.80
C LEU A 289 -1.00 10.50 -14.21
N ARG A 290 -1.51 9.38 -14.74
CA ARG A 290 -2.20 9.29 -16.03
C ARG A 290 -3.71 9.49 -15.91
#